data_AF-A0A1G0ZXK4-F1
#
_entry.id   AF-A0A1G0ZXK4-F1
#
_cell.length_a   1.000
_cell.length_b   1.000
_cell.length_c   1.000
_cell.angle_alpha   90.00
_cell.angle_beta   90.00
_cell.angle_gamma   90.00
#
_symmetry.space_group_name_H-M   'P 1'
#
loop_
_entity.id
_entity.type
_entity.pdbx_description
1 polymer ?
#
loop_
_entity_poly.entity_id
_entity_poly.type
_entity_poly.pdbx_seq_one_letter_code
_entity_poly.pdbx_strand_id
1 'polypeptide(L)'
;MPPPDRFRTSAWDTVGHSLDLLRLAPASVTARYFIGTVPFALAFLYFWTDMSRSAFAPARCLPFSLVLALLFLWMKYWQASFTTGLRHHLLRRNEPHGSFHTRWRRLTNQAILQPAGLLLIPLSLLVLMPFHLVYGFHQNTTALDDGTDSPLALARKAWRYARERTTHSLLIIWLIGPWLLALAIGLGFTSAGIAITMTPDIQDISGPFWLMLMLALLCIATIPLCPVGCVVAGNIAFLLLGLPEILHRVLGIQSLFQTAGLAIVFNTTFPVTLMVLSAMVLDPVVKTAYLLRCFESESIESGADLLADLQAEDTD
;
A
#
# COMPACT_ATOMS: atom_id res chain seq x y z
N MET A 1 16.86 -31.68 20.20
CA MET A 1 16.01 -31.93 19.01
C MET A 1 15.43 -30.59 18.62
N PRO A 2 15.78 -30.00 17.47
CA PRO A 2 15.17 -28.74 17.06
C PRO A 2 13.66 -28.99 16.84
N PRO A 3 12.78 -28.04 17.18
CA PRO A 3 11.35 -28.18 16.93
C PRO A 3 11.12 -28.39 15.42
N PRO A 4 10.10 -29.17 15.03
CA PRO A 4 9.85 -29.51 13.63
C PRO A 4 9.57 -28.25 12.79
N ASP A 5 10.10 -28.25 11.56
CA ASP A 5 10.06 -27.19 10.53
C ASP A 5 8.66 -26.71 10.07
N ARG A 6 7.57 -27.05 10.78
CA ARG A 6 6.18 -26.72 10.39
C ARG A 6 5.80 -25.23 10.51
N PHE A 7 6.63 -24.40 11.17
CA PHE A 7 6.32 -22.98 11.44
C PHE A 7 7.18 -21.98 10.65
N ARG A 8 7.84 -22.46 9.57
CA ARG A 8 8.47 -21.62 8.56
C ARG A 8 7.58 -21.58 7.32
N THR A 9 6.47 -20.86 7.40
CA THR A 9 5.72 -20.44 6.22
C THR A 9 6.66 -19.64 5.30
N SER A 10 6.71 -20.02 4.03
CA SER A 10 7.42 -19.25 3.02
C SER A 10 6.75 -17.88 2.84
N ALA A 11 7.48 -16.87 2.34
CA ALA A 11 6.88 -15.58 1.99
C ALA A 11 5.68 -15.72 1.05
N TRP A 12 5.76 -16.71 0.15
CA TRP A 12 4.69 -17.06 -0.76
C TRP A 12 3.46 -17.60 -0.03
N ASP A 13 3.66 -18.48 0.97
CA ASP A 13 2.57 -19.04 1.77
C ASP A 13 1.91 -17.95 2.61
N THR A 14 2.69 -17.04 3.21
CA THR A 14 2.14 -15.89 3.94
C THR A 14 1.29 -14.99 3.05
N VAL A 15 1.71 -14.74 1.80
CA VAL A 15 0.92 -13.96 0.86
C VAL A 15 -0.36 -14.73 0.46
N GLY A 16 -0.27 -16.04 0.20
CA GLY A 16 -1.43 -16.90 -0.03
C GLY A 16 -2.43 -16.85 1.11
N HIS A 17 -1.99 -17.16 2.33
CA HIS A 17 -2.81 -17.09 3.54
C HIS A 17 -3.39 -15.70 3.79
N SER A 18 -2.66 -14.63 3.44
CA SER A 18 -3.19 -13.27 3.56
C SER A 18 -4.37 -13.02 2.61
N LEU A 19 -4.32 -13.58 1.39
CA LEU A 19 -5.43 -13.50 0.44
C LEU A 19 -6.61 -14.36 0.90
N ASP A 20 -6.34 -15.56 1.40
CA ASP A 20 -7.38 -16.45 1.91
C ASP A 20 -8.08 -15.85 3.14
N LEU A 21 -7.32 -15.29 4.08
CA LEU A 21 -7.88 -14.60 5.24
C LEU A 21 -8.74 -13.39 4.82
N LEU A 22 -8.31 -12.62 3.82
CA LEU A 22 -9.11 -11.50 3.29
C LEU A 22 -10.39 -11.95 2.60
N ARG A 23 -10.37 -13.10 1.93
CA ARG A 23 -11.54 -13.68 1.24
C ARG A 23 -12.57 -14.23 2.22
N LEU A 24 -12.10 -14.79 3.34
CA LEU A 24 -12.96 -15.37 4.39
C LEU A 24 -13.42 -14.33 5.41
N ALA A 25 -12.70 -13.21 5.53
CA ALA A 25 -13.05 -12.15 6.46
C ALA A 25 -14.45 -11.57 6.19
N PRO A 26 -15.21 -11.22 7.25
CA PRO A 26 -16.49 -10.54 7.08
C PRO A 26 -16.35 -9.25 6.27
N ALA A 27 -17.31 -9.00 5.36
CA ALA A 27 -17.31 -7.80 4.53
C ALA A 27 -17.26 -6.50 5.37
N SER A 28 -17.80 -6.54 6.59
CA SER A 28 -17.73 -5.44 7.56
C SER A 28 -16.31 -5.10 8.00
N VAL A 29 -15.41 -6.08 8.10
CA VAL A 29 -13.99 -5.87 8.43
C VAL A 29 -13.30 -5.22 7.23
N THR A 30 -13.45 -5.80 6.03
CA THR A 30 -12.84 -5.27 4.80
C THR A 30 -13.34 -3.86 4.47
N ALA A 31 -14.63 -3.56 4.72
CA ALA A 31 -15.20 -2.22 4.52
C ALA A 31 -14.48 -1.14 5.36
N ARG A 32 -13.98 -1.47 6.56
CA ARG A 32 -13.23 -0.52 7.41
C ARG A 32 -11.99 0.02 6.72
N TYR A 33 -11.29 -0.84 5.97
CA TYR A 33 -10.13 -0.41 5.20
C TYR A 33 -10.49 0.67 4.18
N PHE A 34 -11.57 0.44 3.43
CA PHE A 34 -12.01 1.36 2.38
C PHE A 34 -12.63 2.64 2.93
N ILE A 35 -13.39 2.57 4.04
CA ILE A 35 -13.91 3.74 4.77
C ILE A 35 -12.78 4.67 5.22
N GLY A 36 -11.64 4.09 5.64
CA GLY A 36 -10.45 4.85 5.99
C GLY A 36 -9.71 5.42 4.78
N THR A 37 -9.48 4.57 3.77
CA THR A 37 -8.49 4.85 2.71
C THR A 37 -9.07 5.64 1.53
N VAL A 38 -10.33 5.38 1.13
CA VAL A 38 -10.95 6.05 -0.02
C VAL A 38 -11.04 7.57 0.16
N PRO A 39 -11.50 8.12 1.30
CA PRO A 39 -11.59 9.57 1.47
C PRO A 39 -10.23 10.26 1.38
N PHE A 40 -9.20 9.66 2.01
CA PHE A 40 -7.83 10.18 1.94
C PHE A 40 -7.28 10.12 0.51
N ALA A 41 -7.45 8.99 -0.19
CA ALA A 41 -6.97 8.81 -1.56
C ALA A 41 -7.60 9.84 -2.52
N LEU A 42 -8.91 10.05 -2.43
CA LEU A 42 -9.61 11.04 -3.26
C LEU A 42 -9.15 12.46 -2.94
N ALA A 43 -9.04 12.82 -1.66
CA ALA A 43 -8.55 14.13 -1.25
C ALA A 43 -7.09 14.37 -1.67
N PHE A 44 -6.25 13.33 -1.60
CA PHE A 44 -4.87 13.39 -2.04
C PHE A 44 -4.76 13.60 -3.56
N LEU A 45 -5.51 12.85 -4.36
CA LEU A 45 -5.51 13.01 -5.83
C LEU A 45 -6.05 14.39 -6.24
N TYR A 46 -7.09 14.86 -5.56
CA TYR A 46 -7.60 16.21 -5.76
C TYR A 46 -6.54 17.27 -5.41
N PHE A 47 -5.92 17.17 -4.23
CA PHE A 47 -4.87 18.08 -3.79
C PHE A 47 -3.69 18.09 -4.76
N TRP A 48 -3.21 16.91 -5.19
CA TRP A 48 -2.13 16.78 -6.16
C TRP A 48 -2.46 17.49 -7.48
N THR A 49 -3.68 17.29 -7.98
CA THR A 49 -4.15 17.90 -9.23
C THR A 49 -4.28 19.42 -9.10
N ASP A 50 -4.83 19.91 -7.99
CA ASP A 50 -4.99 21.35 -7.71
C ASP A 50 -3.61 22.02 -7.62
N MET A 51 -2.68 21.46 -6.85
CA MET A 51 -1.33 22.02 -6.69
C MET A 51 -0.52 21.96 -8.00
N SER A 52 -0.79 21.00 -8.87
CA SER A 52 -0.06 20.84 -10.14
C SER A 52 -0.56 21.76 -11.25
N ARG A 53 -1.82 22.24 -11.20
CA ARG A 53 -2.45 22.92 -12.34
C ARG A 53 -3.14 24.25 -12.01
N SER A 54 -3.50 24.51 -10.75
CA SER A 54 -4.31 25.67 -10.39
C SER A 54 -3.49 26.91 -10.10
N ALA A 55 -3.87 28.04 -10.68
CA ALA A 55 -3.31 29.36 -10.37
C ALA A 55 -3.57 29.80 -8.91
N PHE A 56 -4.61 29.25 -8.26
CA PHE A 56 -5.00 29.57 -6.88
C PHE A 56 -4.39 28.61 -5.85
N ALA A 57 -3.50 27.71 -6.27
CA ALA A 57 -2.85 26.74 -5.39
C ALA A 57 -2.23 27.39 -4.13
N PRO A 58 -1.52 28.54 -4.21
CA PRO A 58 -0.95 29.15 -3.00
C PRO A 58 -1.98 29.51 -1.92
N ALA A 59 -3.15 29.99 -2.32
CA ALA A 59 -4.21 30.38 -1.39
C ALA A 59 -4.91 29.18 -0.72
N ARG A 60 -4.94 28.03 -1.40
CA ARG A 60 -5.61 26.80 -0.90
C ARG A 60 -4.67 25.77 -0.28
N CYS A 61 -3.36 25.95 -0.41
CA CYS A 61 -2.36 25.02 0.09
C CYS A 61 -2.50 24.77 1.61
N LEU A 62 -2.62 25.84 2.40
CA LEU A 62 -2.77 25.72 3.85
C LEU A 62 -4.05 24.94 4.27
N PRO A 63 -5.27 25.35 3.89
CA PRO A 63 -6.47 24.63 4.32
C PRO A 63 -6.51 23.18 3.79
N PHE A 64 -6.07 22.91 2.56
CA PHE A 64 -6.09 21.56 2.03
C PHE A 64 -5.01 20.64 2.61
N SER A 65 -3.82 21.17 2.95
CA SER A 65 -2.81 20.37 3.66
C SER A 65 -3.27 19.97 5.06
N LEU A 66 -4.00 20.85 5.76
CA LEU A 66 -4.62 20.52 7.04
C LEU A 66 -5.68 19.43 6.89
N VAL A 67 -6.58 19.55 5.91
CA VAL A 67 -7.59 18.51 5.61
C VAL A 67 -6.91 17.18 5.29
N LEU A 68 -5.85 17.19 4.48
CA LEU A 68 -5.10 16.01 4.12
C LEU A 68 -4.43 15.36 5.33
N ALA A 69 -3.88 16.16 6.25
CA ALA A 69 -3.29 15.66 7.50
C ALA A 69 -4.34 15.00 8.41
N LEU A 70 -5.53 15.60 8.55
CA LEU A 70 -6.62 15.00 9.32
C LEU A 70 -7.13 13.71 8.67
N LEU A 71 -7.28 13.69 7.34
CA LEU A 71 -7.66 12.49 6.59
C LEU A 71 -6.59 11.40 6.65
N PHE A 72 -5.31 11.75 6.72
CA PHE A 72 -4.24 10.80 6.94
C PHE A 72 -4.38 10.10 8.30
N LEU A 73 -4.62 10.87 9.37
CA LEU A 73 -4.86 10.31 10.71
C LEU A 73 -6.12 9.43 10.74
N TRP A 74 -7.20 9.89 10.11
CA TRP A 74 -8.42 9.11 9.91
C TRP A 74 -8.14 7.77 9.23
N MET A 75 -7.43 7.80 8.09
CA MET A 75 -7.04 6.60 7.35
C MET A 75 -6.26 5.64 8.25
N LYS A 76 -5.23 6.11 8.96
CA LYS A 76 -4.38 5.27 9.80
C LYS A 76 -5.15 4.65 10.97
N TYR A 77 -6.06 5.39 11.60
CA TYR A 77 -6.95 4.87 12.63
C TYR A 77 -7.81 3.70 12.11
N TRP A 78 -8.46 3.87 10.95
CA TRP A 78 -9.30 2.83 10.34
C TRP A 78 -8.49 1.63 9.87
N GLN A 79 -7.27 1.83 9.35
CA GLN A 79 -6.37 0.74 8.99
C GLN A 79 -5.96 -0.10 10.22
N ALA A 80 -5.71 0.53 11.38
CA ALA A 80 -5.46 -0.18 12.64
C ALA A 80 -6.73 -0.90 13.17
N SER A 81 -7.91 -0.31 12.97
CA SER A 81 -9.17 -0.98 13.27
C SER A 81 -9.46 -2.17 12.36
N PHE A 82 -9.00 -2.12 11.11
CA PHE A 82 -9.11 -3.20 10.14
C PHE A 82 -8.21 -4.37 10.53
N THR A 83 -6.93 -4.13 10.84
CA THR A 83 -6.01 -5.18 11.31
C THR A 83 -6.45 -5.80 12.63
N THR A 84 -7.00 -5.00 13.55
CA THR A 84 -7.60 -5.52 14.79
C THR A 84 -8.78 -6.46 14.49
N GLY A 85 -9.67 -6.07 13.55
CA GLY A 85 -10.81 -6.92 13.19
C GLY A 85 -10.41 -8.21 12.49
N LEU A 86 -9.41 -8.16 11.60
CA LEU A 86 -8.83 -9.37 11.01
C LEU A 86 -8.22 -10.28 12.07
N ARG A 87 -7.55 -9.72 13.08
CA ARG A 87 -6.97 -10.48 14.19
C ARG A 87 -8.04 -11.19 15.02
N HIS A 88 -9.16 -10.52 15.30
CA HIS A 88 -10.29 -11.15 16.00
C HIS A 88 -10.91 -12.27 15.18
N HIS A 89 -11.07 -12.06 13.87
CA HIS A 89 -11.57 -13.09 12.96
C HIS A 89 -10.64 -14.31 12.90
N LEU A 90 -9.32 -14.09 12.79
CA LEU A 90 -8.31 -15.15 12.81
C LEU A 90 -8.36 -15.98 14.10
N LEU A 91 -8.51 -15.31 15.25
CA LEU A 91 -8.62 -15.95 16.57
C LEU A 91 -10.02 -16.53 16.85
N ARG A 92 -10.97 -16.46 15.91
CA ARG A 92 -12.39 -16.82 16.10
C ARG A 92 -13.01 -16.18 17.35
N ARG A 93 -12.53 -14.99 17.73
CA ARG A 93 -13.02 -14.24 18.90
C ARG A 93 -14.05 -13.23 18.46
N ASN A 94 -15.12 -13.10 19.24
CA ASN A 94 -16.02 -11.96 19.11
C ASN A 94 -15.25 -10.68 19.36
N GLU A 95 -15.43 -9.68 18.50
CA GLU A 95 -14.85 -8.36 18.74
C GLU A 95 -15.39 -7.81 20.06
N PRO A 96 -14.54 -7.56 21.07
CA PRO A 96 -15.01 -6.91 22.28
C PRO A 96 -15.47 -5.49 21.89
N HIS A 97 -16.57 -5.04 22.48
CA HIS A 97 -16.99 -3.65 22.37
C HIS A 97 -15.87 -2.78 22.97
N GLY A 98 -15.04 -2.21 22.09
CA GLY A 98 -13.86 -1.46 22.51
C GLY A 98 -14.26 -0.32 23.43
N SER A 99 -13.73 -0.33 24.66
CA SER A 99 -13.84 0.79 25.58
C SER A 99 -13.41 2.08 24.89
N PHE A 100 -13.99 3.20 25.31
CA PHE A 100 -13.61 4.52 24.81
C PHE A 100 -12.09 4.75 24.95
N HIS A 101 -11.49 4.24 26.05
CA HIS A 101 -10.04 4.32 26.27
C HIS A 101 -9.23 3.60 25.19
N THR A 102 -9.62 2.39 24.77
CA THR A 102 -8.91 1.61 23.75
C THR A 102 -8.99 2.29 22.39
N ARG A 103 -10.15 2.86 22.03
CA ARG A 103 -10.32 3.65 20.80
C ARG A 103 -9.45 4.92 20.80
N TRP A 104 -9.45 5.65 21.92
CA TRP A 104 -8.61 6.84 22.06
C TRP A 104 -7.13 6.50 22.01
N ARG A 105 -6.71 5.43 22.69
CA ARG A 105 -5.32 4.96 22.69
C ARG A 105 -4.85 4.65 21.27
N ARG A 106 -5.62 3.89 20.50
CA ARG A 106 -5.33 3.60 19.08
C ARG A 106 -5.14 4.89 18.28
N LEU A 107 -6.05 5.86 18.42
CA LEU A 107 -5.92 7.15 17.73
C LEU A 107 -4.60 7.85 18.10
N THR A 108 -4.25 7.90 19.38
CA THR A 108 -3.00 8.53 19.84
C THR A 108 -1.75 7.80 19.36
N ASN A 109 -1.76 6.47 19.38
CA ASN A 109 -0.66 5.63 18.90
C ASN A 109 -0.40 5.89 17.41
N GLN A 110 -1.46 5.85 16.59
CA GLN A 110 -1.33 6.11 15.16
C GLN A 110 -0.91 7.55 14.86
N ALA A 111 -1.41 8.54 15.62
CA ALA A 111 -1.04 9.94 15.43
C ALA A 111 0.43 10.25 15.78
N ILE A 112 1.01 9.55 16.75
CA ILE A 112 2.42 9.75 17.14
C ILE A 112 3.36 9.00 16.20
N LEU A 113 3.03 7.74 15.85
CA LEU A 113 3.98 6.84 15.18
C LEU A 113 3.90 6.88 13.65
N GLN A 114 2.72 7.11 13.05
CA GLN A 114 2.55 6.99 11.59
C GLN A 114 3.06 8.19 10.77
N PRO A 115 2.92 9.47 11.20
CA PRO A 115 3.34 10.60 10.38
C PRO A 115 4.83 10.58 10.01
N ALA A 116 5.69 10.09 10.92
CA ALA A 116 7.12 9.92 10.63
C ALA A 116 7.37 9.02 9.40
N GLY A 117 6.49 8.06 9.14
CA GLY A 117 6.59 7.16 7.99
C GLY A 117 6.44 7.86 6.64
N LEU A 118 5.73 9.00 6.57
CA LEU A 118 5.62 9.80 5.35
C LEU A 118 6.98 10.31 4.85
N LEU A 119 7.93 10.52 5.78
CA LEU A 119 9.27 11.01 5.47
C LEU A 119 10.32 9.90 5.53
N LEU A 120 10.26 9.05 6.56
CA LEU A 120 11.26 8.02 6.81
C LEU A 120 11.21 6.90 5.76
N ILE A 121 10.03 6.53 5.26
CA ILE A 121 9.90 5.48 4.24
C ILE A 121 10.58 5.90 2.93
N PRO A 122 10.24 7.02 2.28
CA PRO A 122 10.91 7.42 1.04
C PRO A 122 12.40 7.70 1.26
N LEU A 123 12.79 8.29 2.40
CA LEU A 123 14.21 8.51 2.72
C LEU A 123 14.98 7.18 2.84
N SER A 124 14.40 6.19 3.52
CA SER A 124 15.02 4.87 3.66
C SER A 124 15.09 4.10 2.35
N LEU A 125 14.14 4.32 1.44
CA LEU A 125 14.14 3.77 0.08
C LEU A 125 15.34 4.29 -0.74
N LEU A 126 15.69 5.57 -0.60
CA LEU A 126 16.87 6.16 -1.26
C LEU A 126 18.19 5.57 -0.74
N VAL A 127 18.25 5.17 0.53
CA VAL A 127 19.43 4.56 1.16
C VAL A 127 19.50 3.04 0.92
N LEU A 128 18.41 2.42 0.44
CA LEU A 128 18.21 0.99 0.13
C LEU A 128 18.38 0.01 1.31
N MET A 129 19.43 0.13 2.12
CA MET A 129 19.79 -0.82 3.17
C MET A 129 18.82 -0.85 4.37
N PRO A 130 18.32 0.28 4.92
CA PRO A 130 17.39 0.26 6.05
C PRO A 130 15.90 0.21 5.65
N PHE A 131 15.58 0.24 4.34
CA PHE A 131 14.20 0.39 3.86
C PHE A 131 13.22 -0.63 4.44
N HIS A 132 13.61 -1.91 4.44
CA HIS A 132 12.76 -2.99 4.90
C HIS A 132 12.44 -2.92 6.41
N LEU A 133 13.37 -2.44 7.23
CA LEU A 133 13.16 -2.29 8.68
C LEU A 133 12.20 -1.15 8.97
N VAL A 134 12.40 0.00 8.32
CA VAL A 134 11.55 1.19 8.49
C VAL A 134 10.15 0.89 7.99
N TYR A 135 10.03 0.29 6.81
CA TYR A 135 8.73 -0.13 6.26
C TYR A 135 8.05 -1.15 7.16
N GLY A 136 8.78 -2.19 7.59
CA GLY A 136 8.26 -3.22 8.48
C GLY A 136 7.81 -2.66 9.83
N PHE A 137 8.55 -1.71 10.42
CA PHE A 137 8.15 -1.00 11.64
C PHE A 137 6.79 -0.31 11.48
N HIS A 138 6.57 0.45 10.41
CA HIS A 138 5.31 1.16 10.20
C HIS A 138 4.12 0.22 9.90
N GLN A 139 4.38 -0.92 9.25
CA GLN A 139 3.33 -1.93 9.05
C GLN A 139 3.02 -2.69 10.35
N ASN A 140 4.05 -3.07 11.12
CA ASN A 140 3.90 -3.73 12.42
C ASN A 140 3.16 -2.85 13.44
N THR A 141 3.43 -1.55 13.49
CA THR A 141 2.70 -0.62 14.37
C THR A 141 1.21 -0.52 14.01
N THR A 142 0.82 -0.76 12.75
CA THR A 142 -0.61 -0.85 12.38
C THR A 142 -1.17 -2.23 12.76
N ALA A 143 -0.40 -3.30 12.54
CA ALA A 143 -0.83 -4.67 12.77
C ALA A 143 -0.99 -5.02 14.26
N LEU A 144 -0.14 -4.45 15.12
CA LEU A 144 -0.08 -4.73 16.56
C LEU A 144 -0.95 -3.81 17.42
N ASP A 145 -1.47 -2.70 16.89
CA ASP A 145 -2.19 -1.69 17.68
C ASP A 145 -3.63 -2.08 17.99
N ASP A 146 -3.80 -2.87 19.05
CA ASP A 146 -5.09 -3.22 19.63
C ASP A 146 -5.65 -2.12 20.56
N GLY A 147 -4.88 -1.05 20.80
CA GLY A 147 -5.24 0.06 21.69
C GLY A 147 -5.01 -0.21 23.17
N THR A 148 -4.27 -1.25 23.54
CA THR A 148 -3.90 -1.56 24.94
C THR A 148 -2.54 -1.00 25.30
N ASP A 149 -1.57 -1.10 24.39
CA ASP A 149 -0.18 -0.68 24.61
C ASP A 149 -0.01 0.85 24.57
N SER A 150 0.93 1.34 25.38
CA SER A 150 1.45 2.70 25.27
C SER A 150 2.22 2.89 23.95
N PRO A 151 2.34 4.12 23.40
CA PRO A 151 3.00 4.33 22.11
C PRO A 151 4.47 3.87 22.11
N LEU A 152 5.16 4.02 23.24
CA LEU A 152 6.55 3.56 23.38
C LEU A 152 6.65 2.03 23.46
N ALA A 153 5.71 1.37 24.17
CA ALA A 153 5.65 -0.08 24.24
C ALA A 153 5.35 -0.68 22.87
N LEU A 154 4.35 -0.13 22.16
CA LEU A 154 3.99 -0.51 20.79
C LEU A 154 5.17 -0.32 19.83
N ALA A 155 5.86 0.83 19.90
CA ALA A 155 7.02 1.09 19.05
C ALA A 155 8.16 0.09 19.30
N ARG A 156 8.46 -0.21 20.57
CA ARG A 156 9.48 -1.23 20.92
C ARG A 156 9.10 -2.61 20.39
N LYS A 157 7.84 -3.02 20.57
CA LYS A 157 7.32 -4.30 20.08
C LYS A 157 7.39 -4.39 18.55
N ALA A 158 6.92 -3.36 17.85
CA ALA A 158 6.95 -3.28 16.40
C ALA A 158 8.38 -3.30 15.82
N TRP A 159 9.32 -2.63 16.49
CA TRP A 159 10.74 -2.63 16.11
C TRP A 159 11.39 -4.00 16.32
N ARG A 160 11.08 -4.68 17.42
CA ARG A 160 11.56 -6.03 17.70
C ARG A 160 11.15 -7.00 16.58
N TYR A 161 9.86 -7.03 16.24
CA TYR A 161 9.33 -7.90 15.18
C TYR A 161 9.81 -7.51 13.78
N ALA A 162 10.14 -6.24 13.54
CA ALA A 162 10.72 -5.82 12.26
C ALA A 162 12.12 -6.44 12.03
N ARG A 163 12.88 -6.71 13.10
CA ARG A 163 14.24 -7.26 13.03
C ARG A 163 14.30 -8.79 12.97
N GLU A 164 13.30 -9.49 13.51
CA GLU A 164 13.32 -10.95 13.67
C GLU A 164 13.28 -11.74 12.34
N ARG A 165 12.60 -11.21 11.30
CA ARG A 165 12.42 -11.91 10.00
C ARG A 165 12.63 -10.99 8.80
N THR A 166 13.84 -10.42 8.70
CA THR A 166 14.24 -9.48 7.63
C THR A 166 14.03 -10.00 6.21
N THR A 167 14.52 -11.21 5.90
CA THR A 167 14.42 -11.81 4.55
C THR A 167 12.99 -12.03 4.11
N HIS A 168 12.12 -12.44 5.04
CA HIS A 168 10.69 -12.61 4.80
C HIS A 168 10.00 -11.27 4.48
N SER A 169 10.39 -10.22 5.20
CA SER A 169 9.93 -8.84 4.96
C SER A 169 10.30 -8.34 3.57
N LEU A 170 11.54 -8.60 3.14
CA LEU A 170 12.04 -8.19 1.83
C LEU A 170 11.23 -8.83 0.70
N LEU A 171 10.87 -10.10 0.81
CA LEU A 171 10.08 -10.79 -0.22
C LEU A 171 8.65 -10.24 -0.34
N ILE A 172 7.98 -9.96 0.79
CA ILE A 172 6.64 -9.34 0.78
C ILE A 172 6.70 -7.94 0.15
N ILE A 173 7.71 -7.16 0.54
CA ILE A 173 7.92 -5.81 -0.02
C ILE A 173 8.20 -5.89 -1.51
N TRP A 174 9.09 -6.78 -1.94
CA TRP A 174 9.42 -7.00 -3.34
C TRP A 174 8.20 -7.40 -4.16
N LEU A 175 7.36 -8.30 -3.64
CA LEU A 175 6.22 -8.81 -4.38
C LEU A 175 5.09 -7.78 -4.54
N ILE A 176 4.65 -7.18 -3.42
CA ILE A 176 3.40 -6.40 -3.33
C ILE A 176 3.58 -5.01 -2.70
N GLY A 177 4.81 -4.56 -2.47
CA GLY A 177 5.08 -3.28 -1.81
C GLY A 177 4.74 -2.06 -2.69
N PRO A 178 3.79 -1.18 -2.27
CA PRO A 178 3.38 -0.02 -3.07
C PRO A 178 4.50 1.00 -3.31
N TRP A 179 5.49 1.07 -2.43
CA TRP A 179 6.64 1.97 -2.58
C TRP A 179 7.64 1.53 -3.65
N LEU A 180 7.79 0.22 -3.89
CA LEU A 180 8.60 -0.25 -5.01
C LEU A 180 7.90 0.00 -6.34
N LEU A 181 6.57 -0.10 -6.39
CA LEU A 181 5.78 0.35 -7.53
C LEU A 181 5.95 1.86 -7.76
N ALA A 182 5.90 2.67 -6.70
CA ALA A 182 6.14 4.11 -6.79
C ALA A 182 7.54 4.42 -7.34
N LEU A 183 8.57 3.70 -6.88
CA LEU A 183 9.93 3.81 -7.38
C LEU A 183 10.03 3.40 -8.86
N ALA A 184 9.44 2.27 -9.23
CA ALA A 184 9.38 1.79 -10.61
C ALA A 184 8.74 2.82 -11.55
N ILE A 185 7.59 3.38 -11.15
CA ILE A 185 6.91 4.45 -11.90
C ILE A 185 7.79 5.70 -11.96
N GLY A 186 8.37 6.14 -10.85
CA GLY A 186 9.23 7.33 -10.81
C GLY A 186 10.48 7.21 -11.69
N LEU A 187 11.17 6.07 -11.61
CA LEU A 187 12.31 5.76 -12.49
C LEU A 187 11.88 5.70 -13.96
N GLY A 188 10.73 5.08 -14.24
CA GLY A 188 10.14 5.02 -15.57
C GLY A 188 9.90 6.42 -16.17
N PHE A 189 9.22 7.30 -15.43
CA PHE A 189 8.93 8.65 -15.91
C PHE A 189 10.18 9.52 -16.04
N THR A 190 11.14 9.38 -15.11
CA THR A 190 12.39 10.15 -15.15
C THR A 190 13.25 9.76 -16.35
N SER A 191 13.43 8.45 -16.57
CA SER A 191 14.20 7.95 -17.72
C SER A 191 13.49 8.20 -19.06
N ALA A 192 12.16 8.16 -19.10
CA ALA A 192 11.38 8.60 -20.26
C ALA A 192 11.66 10.09 -20.58
N GLY A 193 11.63 10.95 -19.57
CA GLY A 193 11.97 12.38 -19.74
C GLY A 193 13.39 12.59 -20.25
N ILE A 194 14.37 11.88 -19.69
CA ILE A 194 15.77 11.94 -20.16
C ILE A 194 15.87 11.44 -21.61
N ALA A 195 15.24 10.31 -21.95
CA ALA A 195 15.27 9.76 -23.31
C ALA A 195 14.72 10.74 -24.34
N ILE A 196 13.62 11.44 -24.02
CA ILE A 196 13.03 12.49 -24.88
C ILE A 196 14.04 13.64 -25.09
N THR A 197 14.75 14.08 -24.04
CA THR A 197 15.75 15.16 -24.19
C THR A 197 17.00 14.73 -24.96
N MET A 198 17.34 13.44 -24.94
CA MET A 198 18.53 12.88 -25.59
C MET A 198 18.28 12.44 -27.04
N THR A 199 17.02 12.45 -27.50
CA THR A 199 16.64 12.14 -28.87
C THR A 199 16.18 13.41 -29.59
N PRO A 200 17.10 14.26 -30.09
CA PRO A 200 16.75 15.51 -30.75
C PRO A 200 15.95 15.34 -32.06
N ASP A 201 16.08 14.19 -32.74
CA ASP A 201 15.41 13.88 -34.02
C ASP A 201 14.09 13.10 -33.85
N ILE A 202 13.16 13.56 -33.00
CA ILE A 202 11.81 12.97 -32.90
C ILE A 202 11.02 13.15 -34.22
N GLN A 203 11.46 14.07 -35.09
CA GLN A 203 10.81 14.36 -36.37
C GLN A 203 11.16 13.37 -37.49
N ASP A 204 12.30 12.67 -37.39
CA ASP A 204 12.66 11.59 -38.33
C ASP A 204 11.91 10.30 -37.96
N ILE A 205 11.50 9.51 -38.96
CA ILE A 205 10.72 8.27 -38.77
C ILE A 205 11.39 7.29 -37.79
N SER A 206 12.73 7.29 -37.72
CA SER A 206 13.51 6.47 -36.79
C SER A 206 13.43 6.94 -35.33
N GLY A 207 13.23 8.23 -35.07
CA GLY A 207 13.18 8.82 -33.73
C GLY A 207 12.06 8.27 -32.85
N PRO A 208 10.78 8.31 -33.29
CA PRO A 208 9.66 7.75 -32.56
C PRO A 208 9.79 6.24 -32.33
N PHE A 209 10.39 5.50 -33.27
CA PHE A 209 10.63 4.07 -33.12
C PHE A 209 11.63 3.79 -31.99
N TRP A 210 12.78 4.47 -31.98
CA TRP A 210 13.78 4.32 -30.92
C TRP A 210 13.26 4.76 -29.56
N LEU A 211 12.50 5.86 -29.51
CA LEU A 211 11.83 6.31 -28.30
C LEU A 211 10.85 5.25 -27.77
N MET A 212 10.00 4.69 -28.63
CA MET A 212 9.05 3.65 -28.24
C MET A 212 9.75 2.37 -27.77
N LEU A 213 10.85 1.97 -28.41
CA LEU A 213 11.68 0.84 -27.99
C LEU A 213 12.32 1.08 -26.62
N MET A 214 12.91 2.25 -26.38
CA MET A 214 13.51 2.60 -25.08
C MET A 214 12.46 2.59 -23.97
N LEU A 215 11.28 3.16 -24.22
CA LEU A 215 10.17 3.14 -23.26
C LEU A 215 9.66 1.72 -23.00
N ALA A 216 9.55 0.87 -24.02
CA ALA A 216 9.14 -0.52 -23.85
C ALA A 216 10.17 -1.33 -23.02
N LEU A 217 11.46 -1.19 -23.33
CA LEU A 217 12.54 -1.84 -22.58
C LEU A 217 12.57 -1.38 -21.12
N LEU A 218 12.35 -0.10 -20.89
CA LEU A 218 12.25 0.47 -19.55
C LEU A 218 11.06 -0.08 -18.77
N CYS A 219 9.86 -0.15 -19.38
CA CYS A 219 8.70 -0.78 -18.77
C CYS A 219 9.01 -2.23 -18.39
N ILE A 220 9.63 -3.01 -19.28
CA ILE A 220 10.05 -4.39 -19.01
C ILE A 220 11.06 -4.45 -17.85
N ALA A 221 12.05 -3.55 -17.84
CA ALA A 221 13.08 -3.48 -16.79
C ALA A 221 12.52 -3.13 -15.40
N THR A 222 11.36 -2.47 -15.33
CA THR A 222 10.71 -2.14 -14.05
C THR A 222 9.87 -3.28 -13.46
N ILE A 223 9.45 -4.26 -14.26
CA ILE A 223 8.63 -5.40 -13.79
C ILE A 223 9.33 -6.20 -12.68
N PRO A 224 10.63 -6.55 -12.79
CA PRO A 224 11.33 -7.27 -11.73
C PRO A 224 11.44 -6.52 -10.40
N LEU A 225 11.20 -5.20 -10.35
CA LEU A 225 11.24 -4.44 -9.10
C LEU A 225 9.99 -4.70 -8.22
N CYS A 226 8.82 -4.87 -8.84
CA CYS A 226 7.56 -5.14 -8.15
C CYS A 226 6.58 -5.88 -9.07
N PRO A 227 6.72 -7.20 -9.26
CA PRO A 227 6.03 -7.91 -10.34
C PRO A 227 4.51 -7.90 -10.20
N VAL A 228 3.97 -8.18 -9.00
CA VAL A 228 2.51 -8.15 -8.79
C VAL A 228 2.00 -6.71 -8.83
N GLY A 229 2.77 -5.76 -8.30
CA GLY A 229 2.42 -4.34 -8.38
C GLY A 229 2.30 -3.82 -9.81
N CYS A 230 3.25 -4.17 -10.67
CA CYS A 230 3.23 -3.82 -12.09
C CYS A 230 2.05 -4.46 -12.83
N VAL A 231 1.68 -5.71 -12.53
CA VAL A 231 0.50 -6.35 -13.14
C VAL A 231 -0.80 -5.64 -12.72
N VAL A 232 -0.95 -5.35 -11.41
CA VAL A 232 -2.12 -4.61 -10.90
C VAL A 232 -2.19 -3.22 -11.50
N ALA A 233 -1.06 -2.51 -11.59
CA ALA A 233 -0.97 -1.21 -12.25
C ALA A 233 -1.34 -1.33 -13.73
N GLY A 234 -0.81 -2.30 -14.48
CA GLY A 234 -1.16 -2.51 -15.88
C GLY A 234 -2.67 -2.70 -16.10
N ASN A 235 -3.31 -3.51 -15.26
CA ASN A 235 -4.76 -3.73 -15.32
C ASN A 235 -5.55 -2.45 -15.01
N ILE A 236 -5.13 -1.67 -14.01
CA ILE A 236 -5.77 -0.39 -13.67
C ILE A 236 -5.55 0.63 -14.79
N ALA A 237 -4.35 0.72 -15.38
CA ALA A 237 -4.06 1.61 -16.50
C ALA A 237 -4.93 1.26 -17.71
N PHE A 238 -5.07 -0.04 -18.03
CA PHE A 238 -5.96 -0.50 -19.08
C PHE A 238 -7.41 -0.08 -18.82
N LEU A 239 -7.90 -0.22 -17.59
CA LEU A 239 -9.23 0.23 -17.21
C LEU A 239 -9.39 1.75 -17.33
N LEU A 240 -8.44 2.54 -16.83
CA LEU A 240 -8.49 4.00 -16.88
C LEU A 240 -8.47 4.56 -18.30
N LEU A 241 -7.74 3.90 -19.22
CA LEU A 241 -7.67 4.31 -20.61
C LEU A 241 -8.84 3.79 -21.45
N GLY A 242 -9.32 2.57 -21.18
CA GLY A 242 -10.39 1.93 -21.94
C GLY A 242 -11.80 2.33 -21.51
N LEU A 243 -12.04 2.56 -20.21
CA LEU A 243 -13.37 2.88 -19.70
C LEU A 243 -13.97 4.16 -20.31
N PRO A 244 -13.23 5.28 -20.44
CA PRO A 244 -13.76 6.49 -21.08
C PRO A 244 -14.15 6.26 -22.56
N GLU A 245 -13.43 5.41 -23.28
CA GLU A 245 -13.75 5.07 -24.68
C GLU A 245 -15.06 4.28 -24.78
N ILE A 246 -15.26 3.31 -23.89
CA ILE A 246 -16.50 2.53 -23.82
C ILE A 246 -17.68 3.43 -23.46
N LEU A 247 -17.52 4.28 -22.43
CA LEU A 247 -18.55 5.23 -22.01
C LEU A 247 -18.89 6.23 -23.13
N HIS A 248 -17.91 6.66 -23.92
CA HIS A 248 -18.19 7.52 -25.07
C HIS A 248 -19.02 6.80 -26.13
N ARG A 249 -18.65 5.57 -26.50
CA ARG A 249 -19.37 4.80 -27.53
C ARG A 249 -20.80 4.44 -27.11
N VAL A 250 -21.02 4.20 -25.82
CA VAL A 250 -22.32 3.75 -25.29
C VAL A 250 -23.20 4.91 -24.83
N LEU A 251 -22.63 5.94 -24.19
CA LEU A 251 -23.38 7.02 -23.53
C LEU A 251 -23.15 8.40 -24.19
N GLY A 252 -22.23 8.52 -25.15
CA GLY A 252 -21.89 9.80 -25.78
C GLY A 252 -21.13 10.79 -24.88
N ILE A 253 -20.73 10.38 -23.67
CA ILE A 253 -20.07 11.26 -22.70
C ILE A 253 -18.64 11.56 -23.17
N GLN A 254 -18.35 12.83 -23.38
CA GLN A 254 -17.00 13.29 -23.70
C GLN A 254 -16.18 13.51 -22.42
N SER A 255 -14.94 13.01 -22.41
CA SER A 255 -14.00 13.15 -21.30
C SER A 255 -12.68 13.76 -21.76
N LEU A 256 -11.95 14.39 -20.82
CA LEU A 256 -10.62 14.96 -21.07
C LEU A 256 -9.60 13.92 -21.58
N PHE A 257 -9.83 12.63 -21.29
CA PHE A 257 -8.99 11.53 -21.77
C PHE A 257 -9.05 11.36 -23.30
N GLN A 258 -10.21 11.61 -23.91
CA GLN A 258 -10.40 11.45 -25.36
C GLN A 258 -9.78 12.61 -26.14
N THR A 259 -9.80 13.84 -25.59
CA THR A 259 -9.18 15.01 -26.23
C THR A 259 -7.65 14.96 -26.18
N ALA A 260 -7.08 14.41 -25.11
CA ALA A 260 -5.63 14.32 -24.93
C ALA A 260 -5.00 13.05 -25.56
N GLY A 261 -5.80 12.01 -25.83
CA GLY A 261 -5.30 10.73 -26.35
C GLY A 261 -4.21 10.11 -25.46
N LEU A 262 -3.23 9.45 -26.06
CA LEU A 262 -2.10 8.84 -25.33
C LEU A 262 -1.21 9.85 -24.58
N ALA A 263 -1.29 11.15 -24.90
CA ALA A 263 -0.51 12.18 -24.22
C ALA A 263 -0.89 12.31 -22.73
N ILE A 264 -2.09 11.86 -22.33
CA ILE A 264 -2.52 11.92 -20.92
C ILE A 264 -1.67 11.06 -19.99
N VAL A 265 -1.07 9.99 -20.52
CA VAL A 265 -0.20 9.07 -19.77
C VAL A 265 1.06 9.78 -19.30
N PHE A 266 1.54 10.78 -20.05
CA PHE A 266 2.74 11.56 -19.72
C PHE A 266 2.49 12.70 -18.74
N ASN A 267 1.24 12.94 -18.33
CA ASN A 267 0.94 13.92 -17.28
C ASN A 267 1.35 13.38 -15.91
N THR A 268 1.73 14.25 -14.97
CA THR A 268 2.04 13.89 -13.58
C THR A 268 0.86 13.28 -12.81
N THR A 269 -0.39 13.61 -13.17
CA THR A 269 -1.58 13.11 -12.48
C THR A 269 -1.86 11.62 -12.77
N PHE A 270 -1.58 11.15 -13.98
CA PHE A 270 -1.81 9.76 -14.38
C PHE A 270 -1.00 8.74 -13.56
N PRO A 271 0.35 8.83 -13.47
CA PRO A 271 1.16 7.90 -12.66
C PRO A 271 0.82 7.97 -11.17
N VAL A 272 0.49 9.15 -10.64
CA VAL A 272 0.07 9.28 -9.24
C VAL A 272 -1.27 8.60 -9.00
N THR A 273 -2.23 8.76 -9.91
CA THR A 273 -3.51 8.04 -9.85
C THR A 273 -3.28 6.53 -9.91
N LEU A 274 -2.42 6.08 -10.82
CA LEU A 274 -2.07 4.67 -10.97
C LEU A 274 -1.45 4.11 -9.69
N MET A 275 -0.47 4.80 -9.13
CA MET A 275 0.18 4.44 -7.86
C MET A 275 -0.82 4.36 -6.71
N VAL A 276 -1.70 5.35 -6.56
CA VAL A 276 -2.69 5.40 -5.48
C VAL A 276 -3.70 4.26 -5.59
N LEU A 277 -4.26 4.02 -6.79
CA LEU A 277 -5.22 2.95 -7.00
C LEU A 277 -4.59 1.57 -6.83
N SER A 278 -3.39 1.35 -7.35
CA SER A 278 -2.65 0.10 -7.13
C SER A 278 -2.34 -0.11 -5.65
N ALA A 279 -1.93 0.94 -4.93
CA ALA A 279 -1.69 0.86 -3.49
C ALA A 279 -2.96 0.51 -2.71
N MET A 280 -4.13 1.06 -3.08
CA MET A 280 -5.41 0.72 -2.45
C MET A 280 -5.80 -0.75 -2.61
N VAL A 281 -5.38 -1.40 -3.70
CA VAL A 281 -5.62 -2.83 -3.94
C VAL A 281 -4.61 -3.70 -3.18
N LEU A 282 -3.35 -3.30 -3.13
CA LEU A 282 -2.26 -4.12 -2.57
C LEU A 282 -2.09 -3.96 -1.06
N ASP A 283 -2.33 -2.77 -0.51
CA ASP A 283 -2.07 -2.46 0.90
C ASP A 283 -2.92 -3.27 1.90
N PRO A 284 -4.19 -3.66 1.64
CA PRO A 284 -4.91 -4.63 2.47
C PRO A 284 -4.18 -5.97 2.58
N VAL A 285 -3.63 -6.45 1.45
CA VAL A 285 -2.87 -7.72 1.38
C VAL A 285 -1.59 -7.59 2.17
N VAL A 286 -0.85 -6.49 1.98
CA VAL A 286 0.36 -6.17 2.77
C VAL A 286 0.04 -6.18 4.27
N LYS A 287 -0.99 -5.43 4.70
CA LYS A 287 -1.33 -5.33 6.13
C LYS A 287 -1.72 -6.68 6.73
N THR A 288 -2.43 -7.49 5.96
CA THR A 288 -2.81 -8.84 6.38
C THR A 288 -1.58 -9.75 6.48
N ALA A 289 -0.66 -9.68 5.53
CA ALA A 289 0.60 -10.42 5.60
C ALA A 289 1.47 -10.00 6.81
N TYR A 290 1.55 -8.70 7.12
CA TYR A 290 2.25 -8.22 8.32
C TYR A 290 1.53 -8.58 9.62
N LEU A 291 0.19 -8.63 9.61
CA LEU A 291 -0.60 -9.15 10.73
C LEU A 291 -0.29 -10.63 11.00
N LEU A 292 -0.33 -11.47 9.98
CA LEU A 292 0.01 -12.89 10.10
C LEU A 292 1.43 -13.08 10.62
N ARG A 293 2.39 -12.30 10.13
CA ARG A 293 3.77 -12.33 10.64
C ARG A 293 3.88 -11.93 12.11
N CYS A 294 3.17 -10.89 12.52
CA CYS A 294 3.14 -10.48 13.92
C CYS A 294 2.50 -11.57 14.81
N PHE A 295 1.46 -12.22 14.29
CA PHE A 295 0.80 -13.33 14.97
C PHE A 295 1.71 -14.55 15.13
N GLU A 296 2.42 -14.95 14.07
CA GLU A 296 3.43 -16.02 14.13
C GLU A 296 4.56 -15.69 15.13
N SER A 297 5.06 -14.45 15.13
CA SER A 297 6.05 -14.02 16.13
C SER A 297 5.52 -14.10 17.57
N GLU A 298 4.25 -13.76 17.79
CA GLU A 298 3.61 -13.91 19.11
C GLU A 298 3.33 -15.37 19.48
N SER A 299 2.98 -16.22 18.51
CA SER A 299 2.68 -17.63 18.77
C SER A 299 3.93 -18.41 19.16
N ILE A 300 5.08 -18.08 18.58
CA ILE A 300 6.38 -18.65 18.99
C ILE A 300 6.70 -18.32 20.45
N GLU A 301 6.36 -17.12 20.92
CA GLU A 301 6.61 -16.70 22.32
C GLU A 301 5.58 -17.27 23.32
N SER A 302 4.34 -17.56 22.88
CA SER A 302 3.20 -17.79 23.78
C SER A 302 2.45 -19.12 23.62
N GLY A 303 2.64 -19.86 22.52
CA GLY A 303 1.86 -21.06 22.17
C GLY A 303 0.42 -20.77 21.73
N ALA A 304 0.11 -19.53 21.32
CA ALA A 304 -1.24 -19.11 20.94
C ALA A 304 -1.77 -19.76 19.64
N ASP A 305 -0.88 -20.28 18.80
CA ASP A 305 -1.21 -21.08 17.60
C ASP A 305 -1.83 -22.43 17.98
N LEU A 306 -1.24 -23.14 18.94
CA LEU A 306 -1.78 -24.40 19.47
C LEU A 306 -3.18 -24.22 20.05
N LEU A 307 -3.44 -23.08 20.71
CA LEU A 307 -4.77 -22.75 21.22
C LEU A 307 -5.78 -22.43 20.11
N ALA A 308 -5.35 -21.78 19.02
CA ALA A 308 -6.21 -21.51 17.88
C ALA A 308 -6.55 -22.80 17.11
N ASP A 309 -5.59 -23.70 16.95
CA ASP A 309 -5.78 -25.01 16.30
C ASP A 309 -6.73 -25.91 17.11
N LEU A 310 -6.59 -25.96 18.44
CA LEU A 310 -7.52 -26.70 19.31
C LEU A 310 -8.96 -26.16 19.23
N GLN A 311 -9.12 -24.83 19.09
CA GLN A 311 -10.43 -24.22 18.88
C GLN A 311 -11.02 -24.45 17.48
N ALA A 312 -10.19 -24.82 16.51
CA ALA A 312 -10.64 -25.20 15.18
C ALA A 312 -11.11 -26.67 15.16
N GLU A 313 -10.40 -27.57 15.85
CA GLU A 313 -10.78 -28.98 15.98
C GLU A 313 -12.08 -29.19 16.79
N ASP A 314 -12.34 -28.39 17.84
CA ASP A 314 -13.57 -28.49 18.65
C ASP A 314 -14.86 -28.07 17.88
N THR A 315 -14.73 -27.56 16.65
CA THR A 315 -15.86 -27.09 15.83
C THR A 315 -16.17 -27.97 14.61
N ASP A 316 -15.39 -29.02 14.38
CA ASP A 316 -15.66 -30.07 13.39
C ASP A 316 -16.29 -31.32 14.06
#